data_AF-K1WTT0-F1
#
_entry.id   AF-K1WTT0-F1
#
_cell.length_a   1.000
_cell.length_b   1.000
_cell.length_c   1.000
_cell.angle_alpha   90.00
_cell.angle_beta   90.00
_cell.angle_gamma   90.00
#
_symmetry.space_group_name_H-M   'P 1'
#
loop_
_entity.id
_entity.type
_entity.pdbx_description
1 polymer ?
#
loop_
_entity_poly.entity_id
_entity_poly.type
_entity_poly.pdbx_seq_one_letter_code
_entity_poly.pdbx_strand_id
1 'polypeptide(L)'
;MPVEPLTFRFLGTGTSAALPVGPCLAGVSKPSRDVGEFLKFYEQHSSSDASPSRWLGYDPKGEWPANVPCASCRAAVDRSVPDGWKNRRGNPSLVISRGGKNLLVDVGKTFREQSVRYFPRWGIKSIDAVLITHGHADAYNGLDDLREWCNRQGAAIPIFLTQTTFETVSASFPYLVDKTKASGGGDLPSLDFRIIKDDEELDVLGIHVQALPVEHGKYFTPTPAAEVGPSKPATPAPGKCCGDDGKATEEHKASGEQKDGAVANGGANGGKKEEVTYVPHPEQRVTTGYTPFLCLGFVFDRSLVYLSDFSLITDSQWALLDRATAHHQLPLTLIVDALWPVRPHTSHVSFPEAMSVAERIKPVHTWVLGMTHPTTHEQWARMGRSVKGVEEEDDITTKELLRKVWDSYEMRTNGDKIRHWGGDVEPAWDGLGVTVDQEGVHEMPLGQGSAGGWDI
;
A
#
# COMPACT_ATOMS: atom_id res chain seq x y z
N MET A 1 -15.16 -18.43 27.45
CA MET A 1 -13.91 -19.03 26.92
C MET A 1 -12.85 -17.94 26.93
N PRO A 2 -11.56 -18.25 27.13
CA PRO A 2 -10.52 -17.23 27.00
C PRO A 2 -10.55 -16.63 25.59
N VAL A 3 -10.37 -15.32 25.50
CA VAL A 3 -10.30 -14.58 24.23
C VAL A 3 -8.98 -14.95 23.56
N GLU A 4 -9.04 -15.47 22.33
CA GLU A 4 -7.83 -15.82 21.60
C GLU A 4 -7.08 -14.54 21.18
N PRO A 5 -5.76 -14.45 21.39
CA PRO A 5 -4.97 -13.31 20.90
C PRO A 5 -5.09 -13.13 19.38
N LEU A 6 -5.04 -11.88 18.94
CA LEU A 6 -4.97 -11.54 17.52
C LEU A 6 -3.51 -11.31 17.13
N THR A 7 -2.99 -12.09 16.19
CA THR A 7 -1.62 -11.94 15.69
C THR A 7 -1.62 -11.47 14.25
N PHE A 8 -0.91 -10.38 13.96
CA PHE A 8 -0.76 -9.86 12.61
C PHE A 8 0.66 -9.39 12.30
N ARG A 9 1.02 -9.33 11.01
CA ARG A 9 2.36 -8.95 10.55
C ARG A 9 2.28 -8.04 9.33
N PHE A 10 3.15 -7.04 9.28
CA PHE A 10 3.25 -6.12 8.16
C PHE A 10 4.16 -6.70 7.09
N LEU A 11 3.58 -7.08 5.95
CA LEU A 11 4.32 -7.54 4.78
C LEU A 11 4.86 -6.36 3.96
N GLY A 12 4.18 -5.22 4.00
CA GLY A 12 4.68 -3.95 3.49
C GLY A 12 3.95 -2.74 4.06
N THR A 13 4.61 -1.58 4.11
CA THR A 13 4.08 -0.38 4.80
C THR A 13 4.17 0.94 4.02
N GLY A 14 4.63 0.93 2.78
CA GLY A 14 4.77 2.11 1.93
C GLY A 14 3.72 2.19 0.82
N THR A 15 3.29 3.38 0.44
CA THR A 15 2.40 3.62 -0.73
C THR A 15 3.01 3.15 -2.06
N SER A 16 2.22 3.01 -3.13
CA SER A 16 2.72 2.95 -4.52
C SER A 16 3.83 3.95 -4.84
N ALA A 17 3.77 5.16 -4.28
CA ALA A 17 4.77 6.21 -4.49
C ALA A 17 6.02 6.08 -3.60
N ALA A 18 6.05 5.15 -2.66
CA ALA A 18 7.17 4.88 -1.76
C ALA A 18 8.13 3.83 -2.34
N LEU A 19 7.72 3.12 -3.39
CA LEU A 19 8.62 2.37 -4.26
C LEU A 19 9.56 3.34 -4.99
N PRO A 20 10.80 2.94 -5.28
CA PRO A 20 11.83 3.86 -5.77
C PRO A 20 11.34 4.69 -6.97
N VAL A 21 11.06 5.96 -6.70
CA VAL A 21 10.62 6.91 -7.71
C VAL A 21 11.84 7.16 -8.59
N GLY A 22 11.79 6.69 -9.84
CA GLY A 22 12.86 6.83 -10.83
C GLY A 22 13.62 8.17 -10.77
N PRO A 23 12.96 9.32 -10.58
CA PRO A 23 13.60 10.61 -10.32
C PRO A 23 14.63 10.67 -9.18
N CYS A 24 14.37 10.04 -8.02
CA CYS A 24 15.32 9.97 -6.89
C CYS A 24 16.51 9.04 -7.19
N LEU A 25 16.27 7.93 -7.90
CA LEU A 25 17.33 7.00 -8.28
C LEU A 25 18.20 7.52 -9.43
N ALA A 26 17.61 8.25 -10.37
CA ALA A 26 18.30 8.76 -11.55
C ALA A 26 18.87 10.18 -11.35
N GLY A 27 18.70 10.78 -10.16
CA GLY A 27 19.19 12.13 -9.85
C GLY A 27 18.58 13.24 -10.72
N VAL A 28 17.47 12.97 -11.40
CA VAL A 28 16.88 13.86 -12.43
C VAL A 28 15.80 14.79 -11.89
N SER A 29 15.32 14.60 -10.66
CA SER A 29 14.46 15.61 -10.06
C SER A 29 15.34 16.78 -9.63
N LYS A 30 15.27 17.89 -10.37
CA LYS A 30 15.08 19.16 -9.67
C LYS A 30 13.72 19.02 -8.99
N PRO A 31 13.66 18.82 -7.68
CA PRO A 31 12.38 18.78 -6.99
C PRO A 31 11.53 20.00 -7.36
N SER A 32 10.21 19.85 -7.37
CA SER A 32 9.29 21.00 -7.40
C SER A 32 9.76 22.05 -6.40
N ARG A 33 9.50 23.35 -6.65
CA ARG A 33 10.02 24.45 -5.80
C ARG A 33 9.85 24.19 -4.29
N ASP A 34 8.78 23.52 -3.87
CA ASP A 34 8.53 23.12 -2.47
C ASP A 34 9.41 21.98 -1.94
N VAL A 35 9.71 20.96 -2.74
CA VAL A 35 10.63 19.87 -2.36
C VAL A 35 12.09 20.33 -2.54
N GLY A 36 12.32 21.38 -3.34
CA GLY A 36 13.63 21.98 -3.58
C GLY A 36 14.18 22.79 -2.44
N GLU A 37 13.33 23.35 -1.58
CA GLU A 37 13.78 23.91 -0.31
C GLU A 37 14.18 22.80 0.67
N PHE A 38 13.46 21.67 0.68
CA PHE A 38 13.73 20.53 1.56
C PHE A 38 15.04 19.80 1.21
N LEU A 39 15.32 19.59 -0.09
CA LEU A 39 16.55 18.91 -0.54
C LEU A 39 17.81 19.79 -0.48
N LYS A 40 17.71 21.10 -0.77
CA LYS A 40 18.85 22.03 -0.64
C LYS A 40 19.33 22.17 0.81
N PHE A 41 18.42 22.03 1.76
CA PHE A 41 18.75 22.07 3.18
C PHE A 41 19.59 20.86 3.62
N TYR A 42 19.27 19.67 3.08
CA TYR A 42 19.97 18.41 3.37
C TYR A 42 21.42 18.41 2.86
N GLU A 43 21.65 18.99 1.68
CA GLU A 43 23.00 19.15 1.12
C GLU A 43 23.88 20.12 1.94
N GLN A 44 23.28 21.08 2.65
CA GLN A 44 24.01 22.13 3.38
C GLN A 44 24.38 21.77 4.82
N HIS A 45 23.76 20.75 5.43
CA HIS A 45 23.88 20.48 6.88
C HIS A 45 24.31 19.04 7.21
N SER A 46 24.85 18.28 6.25
CA SER A 46 25.50 17.00 6.56
C SER A 46 26.85 17.23 7.24
N SER A 47 26.83 17.53 8.54
CA SER A 47 28.04 17.52 9.36
C SER A 47 28.47 16.07 9.66
N SER A 48 29.69 15.76 9.25
CA SER A 48 30.45 14.59 9.66
C SER A 48 30.65 14.59 11.18
N ASP A 49 30.01 13.65 11.89
CA ASP A 49 30.67 12.85 12.92
C ASP A 49 29.67 11.89 13.59
N ALA A 50 29.72 10.63 13.16
CA ALA A 50 29.29 9.49 13.97
C ALA A 50 30.09 8.28 13.49
N SER A 51 30.84 7.68 14.42
CA SER A 51 31.72 6.53 14.22
C SER A 51 30.97 5.35 13.59
N PRO A 52 31.50 4.68 12.54
CA PRO A 52 30.81 3.61 11.85
C PRO A 52 30.93 2.30 12.64
N SER A 53 29.90 1.91 13.37
CA SER A 53 29.68 0.50 13.66
C SER A 53 29.27 -0.18 12.35
N ARG A 54 30.14 -1.06 11.84
CA ARG A 54 29.90 -1.91 10.66
C ARG A 54 28.75 -2.88 10.95
N TRP A 55 27.51 -2.45 10.72
CA TRP A 55 26.32 -3.29 10.84
C TRP A 55 26.25 -4.24 9.66
N LEU A 56 26.57 -5.53 9.86
CA LEU A 56 26.39 -6.63 8.88
C LEU A 56 26.90 -6.36 7.44
N GLY A 57 27.83 -5.42 7.26
CA GLY A 57 28.36 -5.03 5.96
C GLY A 57 27.58 -3.94 5.21
N TYR A 58 26.48 -3.43 5.74
CA TYR A 58 25.78 -2.25 5.21
C TYR A 58 26.45 -0.97 5.70
N ASP A 59 26.82 -0.09 4.76
CA ASP A 59 27.31 1.25 5.05
C ASP A 59 26.27 2.28 4.57
N PRO A 60 25.51 2.93 5.48
CA PRO A 60 24.57 4.00 5.13
C PRO A 60 25.26 5.27 4.61
N LYS A 61 26.58 5.29 4.42
CA LYS A 61 27.36 6.41 3.86
C LYS A 61 28.28 5.99 2.69
N GLY A 62 28.25 4.73 2.25
CA GLY A 62 29.15 4.19 1.20
C GLY A 62 28.85 4.67 -0.23
N GLU A 63 29.88 4.75 -1.09
CA GLU A 63 29.90 5.43 -2.42
C GLU A 63 28.75 5.11 -3.39
N TRP A 64 28.31 3.85 -3.44
CA TRP A 64 27.07 3.45 -4.09
C TRP A 64 26.28 2.59 -3.11
N PRO A 65 25.04 3.00 -2.77
CA PRO A 65 24.21 4.03 -3.40
C PRO A 65 24.27 5.43 -2.70
N ALA A 66 25.45 5.95 -2.31
CA ALA A 66 25.53 7.27 -1.62
C ALA A 66 24.97 8.45 -2.40
N ASN A 67 24.89 8.39 -3.74
CA ASN A 67 24.31 9.46 -4.54
C ASN A 67 22.75 9.48 -4.52
N VAL A 68 22.11 8.54 -3.82
CA VAL A 68 20.66 8.54 -3.59
C VAL A 68 20.40 9.21 -2.23
N PRO A 69 19.93 10.48 -2.19
CA PRO A 69 19.80 11.23 -0.95
C PRO A 69 18.64 10.72 -0.06
N CYS A 70 17.66 10.05 -0.63
CA CYS A 70 16.51 9.54 0.10
C CYS A 70 16.84 8.18 0.75
N ALA A 71 16.78 8.11 2.09
CA ALA A 71 17.04 6.89 2.85
C ALA A 71 16.18 5.71 2.40
N SER A 72 14.89 5.95 2.12
CA SER A 72 13.97 4.90 1.66
C SER A 72 14.29 4.42 0.25
N CYS A 73 14.56 5.33 -0.69
CA CYS A 73 14.94 4.95 -2.06
C CYS A 73 16.30 4.24 -2.09
N ARG A 74 17.25 4.67 -1.26
CA ARG A 74 18.53 3.98 -1.09
C ARG A 74 18.31 2.58 -0.56
N ALA A 75 17.53 2.45 0.50
CA ALA A 75 17.24 1.17 1.12
C ALA A 75 16.55 0.19 0.16
N ALA A 76 15.75 0.70 -0.79
CA ALA A 76 15.09 -0.12 -1.80
C ALA A 76 16.04 -0.73 -2.85
N VAL A 77 17.19 -0.10 -3.13
CA VAL A 77 18.12 -0.57 -4.19
C VAL A 77 19.41 -1.18 -3.67
N ASP A 78 19.76 -0.93 -2.41
CA ASP A 78 20.99 -1.46 -1.81
C ASP A 78 20.82 -2.92 -1.37
N ARG A 79 21.54 -3.80 -2.05
CA ARG A 79 21.49 -5.26 -1.80
C ARG A 79 22.08 -5.66 -0.44
N SER A 80 22.83 -4.78 0.21
CA SER A 80 23.43 -5.05 1.52
C SER A 80 22.51 -4.67 2.69
N VAL A 81 21.36 -4.04 2.43
CA VAL A 81 20.37 -3.68 3.45
C VAL A 81 19.79 -4.94 4.10
N PRO A 82 19.92 -5.09 5.43
CA PRO A 82 19.41 -6.26 6.14
C PRO A 82 17.88 -6.30 6.17
N ASP A 83 17.34 -7.46 6.49
CA ASP A 83 15.92 -7.68 6.69
C ASP A 83 15.44 -6.98 7.96
N GLY A 84 14.25 -6.38 7.92
CA GLY A 84 13.73 -5.52 8.99
C GLY A 84 14.29 -4.10 9.01
N TRP A 85 15.03 -3.69 7.98
CA TRP A 85 15.43 -2.29 7.82
C TRP A 85 14.22 -1.38 7.57
N LYS A 86 13.90 -0.50 8.53
CA LYS A 86 12.59 0.16 8.60
C LYS A 86 12.31 1.19 7.49
N ASN A 87 13.33 1.63 6.77
CA ASN A 87 13.20 2.50 5.60
C ASN A 87 13.05 1.73 4.27
N ARG A 88 13.21 0.40 4.25
CA ARG A 88 12.87 -0.41 3.08
C ARG A 88 11.40 -0.79 3.19
N ARG A 89 10.57 -0.25 2.29
CA ARG A 89 9.11 -0.35 2.35
C ARG A 89 8.53 -0.96 1.08
N GLY A 90 7.73 -2.01 1.23
CA GLY A 90 6.88 -2.60 0.19
C GLY A 90 5.50 -1.97 0.15
N ASN A 91 4.67 -2.38 -0.80
CA ASN A 91 3.26 -1.99 -0.86
C ASN A 91 2.50 -2.43 0.40
N PRO A 92 1.45 -1.70 0.81
CA PRO A 92 0.70 -2.03 2.01
C PRO A 92 0.17 -3.45 1.93
N SER A 93 0.47 -4.25 2.95
CA SER A 93 -0.05 -5.61 3.05
C SER A 93 0.09 -6.14 4.48
N LEU A 94 -0.93 -6.86 4.93
CA LEU A 94 -1.03 -7.41 6.27
C LEU A 94 -1.21 -8.92 6.22
N VAL A 95 -0.61 -9.65 7.14
CA VAL A 95 -0.86 -11.08 7.34
C VAL A 95 -1.42 -11.31 8.73
N ILE A 96 -2.63 -11.82 8.84
CA ILE A 96 -3.27 -12.21 10.09
C ILE A 96 -3.20 -13.73 10.22
N SER A 97 -2.70 -14.22 11.35
CA SER A 97 -2.55 -15.66 11.60
C SER A 97 -3.45 -16.13 12.74
N ARG A 98 -4.25 -17.18 12.50
CA ARG A 98 -5.06 -17.87 13.51
C ARG A 98 -5.01 -19.38 13.29
N GLY A 99 -4.75 -20.16 14.34
CA GLY A 99 -4.71 -21.63 14.25
C GLY A 99 -3.76 -22.20 13.18
N GLY A 100 -2.65 -21.51 12.89
CA GLY A 100 -1.69 -21.89 11.82
C GLY A 100 -2.15 -21.58 10.39
N LYS A 101 -3.30 -20.91 10.23
CA LYS A 101 -3.85 -20.41 8.96
C LYS A 101 -3.50 -18.94 8.77
N ASN A 102 -3.35 -18.51 7.52
CA ASN A 102 -2.91 -17.14 7.20
C ASN A 102 -3.89 -16.45 6.24
N LEU A 103 -4.47 -15.34 6.72
CA LEU A 103 -5.28 -14.39 5.96
C LEU A 103 -4.38 -13.23 5.53
N LEU A 104 -4.28 -12.98 4.23
CA LEU A 104 -3.59 -11.81 3.69
C LEU A 104 -4.60 -10.68 3.44
N VAL A 105 -4.18 -9.45 3.69
CA VAL A 105 -4.82 -8.24 3.16
C VAL A 105 -3.88 -7.67 2.12
N ASP A 106 -4.37 -7.59 0.88
CA ASP A 106 -3.66 -7.17 -0.33
C ASP A 106 -2.44 -8.02 -0.73
N VAL A 107 -2.26 -8.12 -2.05
CA VAL A 107 -1.12 -8.76 -2.71
C VAL A 107 -0.60 -7.83 -3.82
N GLY A 108 0.06 -6.76 -3.39
CA GLY A 108 0.61 -5.73 -4.28
C GLY A 108 1.80 -6.14 -5.14
N LYS A 109 2.38 -5.17 -5.86
CA LYS A 109 3.52 -5.35 -6.77
C LYS A 109 4.76 -5.93 -6.07
N THR A 110 4.91 -5.66 -4.77
CA THR A 110 6.04 -6.14 -3.98
C THR A 110 5.80 -7.48 -3.29
N PHE A 111 4.64 -8.11 -3.46
CA PHE A 111 4.26 -9.31 -2.73
C PHE A 111 5.29 -10.44 -2.86
N ARG A 112 5.77 -10.75 -4.08
CA ARG A 112 6.78 -11.80 -4.29
C ARG A 112 8.07 -11.53 -3.53
N GLU A 113 8.59 -10.30 -3.60
CA GLU A 113 9.81 -9.92 -2.89
C GLU A 113 9.64 -10.06 -1.38
N GLN A 114 8.54 -9.52 -0.85
CA GLN A 114 8.26 -9.48 0.58
C GLN A 114 7.95 -10.86 1.16
N SER A 115 7.19 -11.69 0.44
CA SER A 115 6.89 -13.06 0.87
C SER A 115 8.14 -13.93 0.94
N VAL A 116 9.04 -13.84 -0.05
CA VAL A 116 10.34 -14.54 -0.02
C VAL A 116 11.19 -14.08 1.17
N ARG A 117 11.14 -12.79 1.50
CA ARG A 117 11.91 -12.20 2.60
C ARG A 117 11.40 -12.64 3.97
N TYR A 118 10.10 -12.59 4.20
CA TYR A 118 9.55 -12.67 5.55
C TYR A 118 8.83 -13.98 5.87
N PHE A 119 8.18 -14.63 4.91
CA PHE A 119 7.42 -15.85 5.23
C PHE A 119 8.29 -16.98 5.78
N PRO A 120 9.52 -17.24 5.28
CA PRO A 120 10.41 -18.22 5.89
C PRO A 120 10.75 -17.91 7.35
N ARG A 121 10.91 -16.62 7.69
CA ARG A 121 11.24 -16.15 9.05
C ARG A 121 10.05 -16.24 9.99
N TRP A 122 8.85 -16.02 9.46
CA TRP A 122 7.60 -16.14 10.20
C TRP A 122 7.08 -17.57 10.29
N GLY A 123 7.73 -18.52 9.62
CA GLY A 123 7.29 -19.92 9.56
C GLY A 123 6.00 -20.12 8.76
N ILE A 124 5.64 -19.16 7.89
CA ILE A 124 4.43 -19.21 7.07
C ILE A 124 4.64 -20.16 5.88
N LYS A 125 3.76 -21.15 5.77
CA LYS A 125 3.84 -22.21 4.75
C LYS A 125 2.62 -22.28 3.83
N SER A 126 1.54 -21.58 4.17
CA SER A 126 0.30 -21.52 3.40
C SER A 126 -0.26 -20.11 3.38
N ILE A 127 -0.99 -19.81 2.32
CA ILE A 127 -1.91 -18.66 2.24
C ILE A 127 -3.30 -19.26 2.11
N ASP A 128 -4.14 -19.01 3.11
CA ASP A 128 -5.42 -19.72 3.26
C ASP A 128 -6.61 -18.85 2.82
N ALA A 129 -6.43 -17.53 2.76
CA ALA A 129 -7.38 -16.58 2.18
C ALA A 129 -6.69 -15.23 1.90
N VAL A 130 -7.25 -14.44 1.00
CA VAL A 130 -6.81 -13.06 0.69
C VAL A 130 -8.03 -12.14 0.66
N LEU A 131 -7.95 -10.99 1.32
CA LEU A 131 -8.84 -9.85 1.13
C LEU A 131 -8.14 -8.83 0.22
N ILE A 132 -8.84 -8.31 -0.79
CA ILE A 132 -8.33 -7.20 -1.61
C ILE A 132 -9.12 -5.93 -1.25
N THR A 133 -8.41 -4.89 -0.86
CA THR A 133 -8.99 -3.61 -0.44
C THR A 133 -9.61 -2.86 -1.62
N HIS A 134 -8.91 -2.79 -2.75
CA HIS A 134 -9.35 -2.03 -3.93
C HIS A 134 -8.61 -2.40 -5.22
N GLY A 135 -9.04 -1.81 -6.34
CA GLY A 135 -8.52 -2.06 -7.68
C GLY A 135 -7.30 -1.25 -8.11
N HIS A 136 -6.44 -0.75 -7.21
CA HIS A 136 -5.15 -0.19 -7.62
C HIS A 136 -4.04 -1.23 -7.61
N ALA A 137 -3.05 -1.02 -8.48
CA ALA A 137 -2.01 -1.99 -8.75
C ALA A 137 -1.18 -2.41 -7.52
N ASP A 138 -1.00 -1.53 -6.54
CA ASP A 138 -0.37 -1.84 -5.26
C ASP A 138 -1.19 -2.71 -4.31
N ALA A 139 -2.48 -2.91 -4.56
CA ALA A 139 -3.31 -3.83 -3.80
C ALA A 139 -3.38 -5.24 -4.41
N TYR A 140 -3.29 -5.39 -5.74
CA TYR A 140 -3.58 -6.68 -6.39
C TYR A 140 -2.60 -7.15 -7.49
N ASN A 141 -1.60 -6.37 -7.92
CA ASN A 141 -0.75 -6.81 -9.05
C ASN A 141 0.15 -8.03 -8.77
N GLY A 142 0.27 -8.46 -7.52
CA GLY A 142 0.96 -9.69 -7.11
C GLY A 142 0.06 -10.92 -7.13
N LEU A 143 -1.20 -10.84 -7.58
CA LEU A 143 -2.12 -11.99 -7.64
C LEU A 143 -1.54 -13.17 -8.42
N ASP A 144 -0.78 -12.93 -9.50
CA ASP A 144 -0.19 -14.02 -10.28
C ASP A 144 0.88 -14.80 -9.51
N ASP A 145 1.57 -14.14 -8.57
CA ASP A 145 2.59 -14.78 -7.72
C ASP A 145 1.99 -15.78 -6.72
N LEU A 146 0.66 -15.80 -6.53
CA LEU A 146 -0.04 -16.81 -5.73
C LEU A 146 -0.06 -18.20 -6.38
N ARG A 147 0.33 -18.31 -7.66
CA ARG A 147 0.38 -19.57 -8.42
C ARG A 147 1.14 -20.68 -7.71
N GLU A 148 2.35 -20.37 -7.26
CA GLU A 148 3.19 -21.36 -6.59
C GLU A 148 2.64 -21.74 -5.21
N TRP A 149 1.90 -20.84 -4.57
CA TRP A 149 1.22 -21.11 -3.31
C TRP A 149 0.09 -22.12 -3.51
N CYS A 150 -0.79 -21.90 -4.50
CA CYS A 150 -1.83 -22.85 -4.88
C CYS A 150 -1.26 -24.24 -5.20
N ASN A 151 -0.20 -24.28 -6.02
CA ASN A 151 0.43 -25.53 -6.45
C ASN A 151 1.04 -26.29 -5.27
N ARG A 152 1.83 -25.61 -4.43
CA ARG A 152 2.52 -26.23 -3.29
C ARG A 152 1.54 -26.72 -2.22
N GLN A 153 0.48 -25.96 -1.95
CA GLN A 153 -0.51 -26.33 -0.94
C GLN A 153 -1.60 -27.26 -1.48
N GLY A 154 -1.68 -27.44 -2.80
CA GLY A 154 -2.65 -28.32 -3.46
C GLY A 154 -4.10 -27.87 -3.31
N ALA A 155 -4.35 -26.59 -3.03
CA ALA A 155 -5.67 -26.05 -2.78
C ALA A 155 -5.85 -24.66 -3.38
N ALA A 156 -7.07 -24.36 -3.81
CA ALA A 156 -7.43 -23.04 -4.29
C ALA A 156 -7.34 -22.01 -3.14
N ILE A 157 -6.91 -20.79 -3.45
CA ILE A 157 -6.88 -19.69 -2.49
C ILE A 157 -8.15 -18.84 -2.70
N PRO A 158 -9.03 -18.70 -1.70
CA PRO A 158 -10.16 -17.82 -1.78
C PRO A 158 -9.72 -16.35 -1.73
N ILE A 159 -10.20 -15.56 -2.69
CA ILE A 159 -9.91 -14.13 -2.84
C ILE A 159 -11.22 -13.37 -2.64
N PHE A 160 -11.33 -12.63 -1.54
CA PHE A 160 -12.50 -11.81 -1.23
C PHE A 160 -12.27 -10.37 -1.71
N LEU A 161 -13.20 -9.85 -2.49
CA LEU A 161 -13.11 -8.52 -3.09
C LEU A 161 -14.49 -8.01 -3.50
N THR A 162 -14.64 -6.70 -3.67
CA THR A 162 -15.89 -6.13 -4.17
C THR A 162 -16.08 -6.41 -5.67
N GLN A 163 -17.32 -6.31 -6.15
CA GLN A 163 -17.64 -6.45 -7.57
C GLN A 163 -16.80 -5.51 -8.45
N THR A 164 -16.69 -4.24 -8.06
CA THR A 164 -15.87 -3.22 -8.77
C THR A 164 -14.40 -3.62 -8.86
N THR A 165 -13.85 -4.15 -7.76
CA THR A 165 -12.46 -4.63 -7.73
C THR A 165 -12.29 -5.86 -8.61
N PHE A 166 -13.25 -6.80 -8.59
CA PHE A 166 -13.24 -7.99 -9.43
C PHE A 166 -13.26 -7.66 -10.92
N GLU A 167 -14.01 -6.64 -11.34
CA GLU A 167 -14.03 -6.17 -12.73
C GLU A 167 -12.66 -5.65 -13.17
N THR A 168 -11.98 -4.92 -12.29
CA THR A 168 -10.62 -4.39 -12.55
C THR A 168 -9.60 -5.52 -12.64
N VAL A 169 -9.67 -6.50 -11.73
CA VAL A 169 -8.84 -7.72 -11.76
C VAL A 169 -9.10 -8.51 -13.05
N SER A 170 -10.37 -8.70 -13.42
CA SER A 170 -10.78 -9.45 -14.63
C SER A 170 -10.28 -8.79 -15.92
N ALA A 171 -10.26 -7.47 -15.96
CA ALA A 171 -9.71 -6.72 -17.09
C ALA A 171 -8.18 -6.81 -17.16
N SER A 172 -7.51 -6.76 -16.01
CA SER A 172 -6.04 -6.75 -15.91
C SER A 172 -5.42 -8.13 -16.11
N PHE A 173 -6.04 -9.16 -15.53
CA PHE A 173 -5.56 -10.54 -15.52
C PHE A 173 -6.63 -11.50 -16.02
N PRO A 174 -7.06 -11.38 -17.29
CA PRO A 174 -8.21 -12.14 -17.80
C PRO A 174 -8.02 -13.66 -17.73
N TYR A 175 -6.77 -14.14 -17.79
CA TYR A 175 -6.42 -15.55 -17.68
C TYR A 175 -6.52 -16.11 -16.25
N LEU A 176 -6.45 -15.26 -15.22
CA LEU A 176 -6.63 -15.67 -13.83
C LEU A 176 -8.09 -15.98 -13.51
N VAL A 177 -9.01 -15.33 -14.24
CA VAL A 177 -10.46 -15.44 -14.04
C VAL A 177 -11.07 -16.44 -15.02
N ASP A 178 -10.63 -16.41 -16.28
CA ASP A 178 -11.14 -17.28 -17.35
C ASP A 178 -10.01 -18.13 -17.94
N LYS A 179 -10.00 -19.41 -17.59
CA LYS A 179 -8.98 -20.38 -18.04
C LYS A 179 -8.96 -20.55 -19.57
N THR A 180 -10.02 -20.19 -20.29
CA THR A 180 -10.01 -20.23 -21.77
C THR A 180 -9.08 -19.18 -22.39
N LYS A 181 -8.69 -18.17 -21.61
CA LYS A 181 -7.75 -17.12 -22.02
C LYS A 181 -6.30 -17.44 -21.69
N ALA A 182 -6.02 -18.65 -21.17
CA ALA A 182 -4.68 -19.14 -20.93
C ALA A 182 -4.02 -19.61 -22.24
N SER A 183 -2.70 -19.47 -22.35
CA SER A 183 -1.93 -19.97 -23.52
C SER A 183 -1.81 -21.50 -23.58
N GLY A 184 -2.37 -22.23 -22.59
CA GLY A 184 -2.40 -23.68 -22.53
C GLY A 184 -1.09 -24.36 -22.11
N GLY A 185 0.01 -23.61 -21.95
CA GLY A 185 1.35 -24.15 -21.68
C GLY A 185 1.91 -23.91 -20.26
N GLY A 186 1.16 -23.28 -19.35
CA GLY A 186 1.62 -22.97 -17.99
C GLY A 186 0.55 -23.17 -16.91
N ASP A 187 0.96 -23.56 -15.71
CA ASP A 187 0.08 -23.84 -14.56
C ASP A 187 -0.53 -22.56 -14.00
N LEU A 188 -1.84 -22.32 -14.12
CA LEU A 188 -2.51 -21.14 -13.55
C LEU A 188 -2.70 -21.22 -12.02
N PRO A 189 -2.62 -20.10 -11.26
CA PRO A 189 -3.04 -20.13 -9.87
C PRO A 189 -4.50 -20.56 -9.79
N SER A 190 -4.80 -21.43 -8.84
CA SER A 190 -6.17 -21.81 -8.54
C SER A 190 -6.75 -20.78 -7.58
N LEU A 191 -7.30 -19.69 -8.10
CA LEU A 191 -7.95 -18.65 -7.29
C LEU A 191 -9.47 -18.86 -7.28
N ASP A 192 -10.07 -18.76 -6.10
CA ASP A 192 -11.53 -18.82 -5.88
C ASP A 192 -12.03 -17.41 -5.54
N PHE A 193 -12.45 -16.65 -6.57
CA PHE A 193 -12.92 -15.28 -6.37
C PHE A 193 -14.31 -15.25 -5.72
N ARG A 194 -14.39 -14.60 -4.55
CA ARG A 194 -15.60 -14.44 -3.74
C ARG A 194 -15.98 -12.97 -3.68
N ILE A 195 -17.01 -12.61 -4.41
CA ILE A 195 -17.51 -11.24 -4.45
C ILE A 195 -18.26 -10.95 -3.15
N ILE A 196 -17.81 -9.93 -2.41
CA ILE A 196 -18.45 -9.45 -1.18
C ILE A 196 -19.08 -8.07 -1.39
N LYS A 197 -20.06 -7.74 -0.54
CA LYS A 197 -20.61 -6.38 -0.46
C LYS A 197 -19.64 -5.46 0.29
N ASP A 198 -19.79 -4.18 0.03
CA ASP A 198 -18.93 -3.13 0.60
C ASP A 198 -18.95 -3.08 2.13
N ASP A 199 -20.08 -3.46 2.76
CA ASP A 199 -20.30 -3.49 4.21
C ASP A 199 -20.55 -4.89 4.78
N GLU A 200 -20.10 -5.94 4.08
CA GLU A 200 -20.36 -7.32 4.48
C GLU A 200 -19.63 -7.72 5.78
N GLU A 201 -20.34 -8.46 6.63
CA GLU A 201 -19.80 -9.14 7.81
C GLU A 201 -19.58 -10.61 7.45
N LEU A 202 -18.35 -11.11 7.64
CA LEU A 202 -17.94 -12.45 7.23
C LEU A 202 -17.05 -13.13 8.29
N ASP A 203 -17.05 -14.47 8.28
CA ASP A 203 -16.07 -15.27 9.02
C ASP A 203 -15.06 -15.85 8.04
N VAL A 204 -13.78 -15.48 8.22
CA VAL A 204 -12.68 -15.95 7.38
C VAL A 204 -11.66 -16.62 8.27
N LEU A 205 -11.56 -17.95 8.18
CA LEU A 205 -10.62 -18.75 8.97
C LEU A 205 -10.85 -18.62 10.50
N GLY A 206 -12.11 -18.44 10.92
CA GLY A 206 -12.47 -18.19 12.32
C GLY A 206 -12.12 -16.78 12.79
N ILE A 207 -11.80 -15.87 11.87
CA ILE A 207 -11.61 -14.44 12.15
C ILE A 207 -12.90 -13.74 11.72
N HIS A 208 -13.50 -13.01 12.64
CA HIS A 208 -14.62 -12.14 12.33
C HIS A 208 -14.10 -10.93 11.57
N VAL A 209 -14.63 -10.67 10.37
CA VAL A 209 -14.24 -9.54 9.52
C VAL A 209 -15.47 -8.71 9.20
N GLN A 210 -15.39 -7.41 9.42
CA GLN A 210 -16.34 -6.43 8.90
C GLN A 210 -15.66 -5.61 7.81
N ALA A 211 -16.16 -5.69 6.57
CA ALA A 211 -15.77 -4.79 5.51
C ALA A 211 -16.29 -3.37 5.80
N LEU A 212 -15.45 -2.36 5.57
CA LEU A 212 -15.79 -0.96 5.80
C LEU A 212 -15.45 -0.15 4.53
N PRO A 213 -16.44 0.32 3.76
CA PRO A 213 -16.13 1.16 2.61
C PRO A 213 -15.66 2.53 3.10
N VAL A 214 -14.59 3.05 2.52
CA VAL A 214 -14.06 4.39 2.73
C VAL A 214 -13.74 5.03 1.38
N GLU A 215 -13.76 6.36 1.31
CA GLU A 215 -13.44 7.05 0.05
C GLU A 215 -11.92 7.14 -0.11
N HIS A 216 -11.40 6.77 -1.27
CA HIS A 216 -10.01 6.85 -1.68
C HIS A 216 -9.89 7.75 -2.92
N GLY A 217 -10.29 9.00 -2.74
CA GLY A 217 -10.39 10.00 -3.79
C GLY A 217 -11.67 9.87 -4.63
N LYS A 218 -11.59 10.36 -5.87
CA LYS A 218 -12.77 10.49 -6.74
C LYS A 218 -12.43 10.27 -8.21
N TYR A 219 -13.39 9.73 -8.94
CA TYR A 219 -13.43 9.79 -10.38
C TYR A 219 -13.87 11.18 -10.82
N PHE A 220 -13.10 11.79 -11.72
CA PHE A 220 -13.44 13.07 -12.32
C PHE A 220 -14.38 12.87 -13.50
N THR A 221 -15.52 13.55 -13.48
CA THR A 221 -16.46 13.59 -14.61
C THR A 221 -16.86 15.04 -14.90
N PRO A 222 -16.56 15.58 -16.10
CA PRO A 222 -15.82 14.97 -17.22
C PRO A 222 -14.31 14.86 -16.96
N THR A 223 -13.61 14.12 -17.82
CA THR A 223 -12.14 14.03 -17.84
C THR A 223 -11.54 15.44 -17.73
N PRO A 224 -10.66 15.72 -16.75
CA PRO A 224 -9.98 17.00 -16.67
C PRO A 224 -9.21 17.23 -17.98
N ALA A 225 -9.32 18.42 -18.56
CA ALA A 225 -8.50 18.77 -19.71
C ALA A 225 -7.03 18.59 -19.31
N ALA A 226 -6.28 17.79 -20.08
CA ALA A 226 -4.84 17.67 -19.85
C ALA A 226 -4.25 19.09 -19.88
N GLU A 227 -3.63 19.53 -18.78
CA GLU A 227 -2.89 20.78 -18.77
C GLU A 227 -1.68 20.62 -19.70
N VAL A 228 -1.88 20.92 -20.98
CA VAL A 228 -0.79 21.11 -21.92
C VAL A 228 -0.11 22.41 -21.51
N GLY A 229 0.87 22.31 -20.62
CA GLY A 229 1.78 23.41 -20.33
C GLY A 229 2.38 23.94 -21.65
N PRO A 230 2.65 25.24 -21.77
CA PRO A 230 3.12 25.83 -23.02
C PRO A 230 4.39 25.11 -23.49
N SER A 231 4.30 24.43 -24.62
CA SER A 231 5.45 23.82 -25.27
C SER A 231 6.41 24.94 -25.67
N LYS A 232 7.56 25.01 -25.00
CA LYS A 232 8.67 25.79 -25.53
C LYS A 232 9.09 25.16 -26.85
N PRO A 233 9.22 25.93 -27.94
CA PRO A 233 9.73 25.39 -29.20
C PRO A 233 11.15 24.88 -28.97
N ALA A 234 11.36 23.60 -29.29
CA ALA A 234 12.67 22.97 -29.22
C ALA A 234 13.61 23.68 -30.19
N THR A 235 14.69 24.26 -29.66
CA THR A 235 15.80 24.77 -30.46
C THR A 235 16.61 23.56 -30.95
N PRO A 236 16.90 23.42 -32.25
CA PRO A 236 17.66 22.28 -32.74
C PRO A 236 19.11 22.37 -32.26
N ALA A 237 19.60 21.33 -31.60
CA ALA A 237 21.00 21.20 -31.23
C ALA A 237 21.86 20.98 -32.50
N PRO A 238 23.07 21.56 -32.59
CA PRO A 238 23.95 21.33 -33.73
C PRO A 238 24.53 19.91 -33.65
N GLY A 239 24.32 19.15 -34.72
CA GLY A 239 24.78 17.77 -34.86
C GLY A 239 26.31 17.66 -34.99
N LYS A 240 26.85 16.61 -34.37
CA LYS A 240 28.17 16.05 -34.71
C LYS A 240 28.13 14.53 -34.51
N CYS A 241 28.58 13.84 -35.57
CA CYS A 241 29.05 12.45 -35.72
C CYS A 241 28.47 11.93 -37.07
N CYS A 242 29.26 11.96 -38.16
CA CYS A 242 30.18 10.88 -38.61
C CYS A 242 29.42 9.55 -38.74
N GLY A 243 29.30 8.86 -39.86
CA GLY A 243 29.87 8.92 -41.20
C GLY A 243 29.56 7.57 -41.88
N ASP A 244 29.60 7.56 -43.21
CA ASP A 244 29.67 6.41 -44.14
C ASP A 244 28.40 5.71 -44.63
N ASP A 245 28.06 6.10 -45.87
CA ASP A 245 28.02 5.29 -47.10
C ASP A 245 27.11 4.06 -47.22
N GLY A 246 26.07 4.20 -48.06
CA GLY A 246 25.33 3.09 -48.64
C GLY A 246 24.23 3.52 -49.61
N LYS A 247 24.47 3.33 -50.90
CA LYS A 247 23.62 3.66 -52.08
C LYS A 247 22.18 3.10 -52.05
N ALA A 248 21.24 3.91 -52.58
CA ALA A 248 20.16 3.61 -53.55
C ALA A 248 19.14 2.49 -53.21
N THR A 249 17.84 2.48 -53.52
CA THR A 249 17.00 3.04 -54.60
C THR A 249 15.53 2.87 -54.18
N GLU A 250 14.68 3.78 -54.69
CA GLU A 250 13.32 3.57 -55.23
C GLU A 250 12.11 3.13 -54.38
N GLU A 251 11.01 3.74 -54.81
CA GLU A 251 9.61 3.69 -54.41
C GLU A 251 8.99 2.29 -54.56
N HIS A 252 7.93 1.99 -53.80
CA HIS A 252 6.67 1.50 -54.38
C HIS A 252 5.51 1.48 -53.37
N LYS A 253 4.40 2.10 -53.78
CA LYS A 253 3.04 1.92 -53.25
C LYS A 253 2.46 0.56 -53.67
N ALA A 254 1.64 -0.04 -52.80
CA ALA A 254 0.37 -0.76 -53.09
C ALA A 254 -0.02 -1.55 -51.81
N SER A 255 -1.12 -1.23 -51.11
CA SER A 255 -2.51 -1.65 -51.34
C SER A 255 -2.70 -3.17 -51.52
N GLY A 256 -3.43 -3.79 -50.59
CA GLY A 256 -3.92 -5.16 -50.71
C GLY A 256 -4.90 -5.50 -49.57
N GLU A 257 -6.20 -5.34 -49.84
CA GLU A 257 -7.28 -5.99 -49.10
C GLU A 257 -7.21 -7.51 -49.28
N GLN A 258 -7.58 -8.30 -48.26
CA GLN A 258 -8.23 -9.59 -48.52
C GLN A 258 -9.12 -10.05 -47.36
N LYS A 259 -10.26 -10.59 -47.77
CA LYS A 259 -11.46 -10.97 -47.02
C LYS A 259 -11.40 -12.40 -46.48
N ASP A 260 -12.18 -12.59 -45.41
CA ASP A 260 -13.08 -13.70 -45.05
C ASP A 260 -12.76 -15.14 -45.47
N GLY A 261 -12.75 -16.02 -44.46
CA GLY A 261 -12.90 -17.46 -44.61
C GLY A 261 -13.54 -18.06 -43.35
N ALA A 262 -14.86 -18.23 -43.38
CA ALA A 262 -15.63 -18.94 -42.36
C ALA A 262 -15.46 -20.46 -42.50
N VAL A 263 -15.35 -21.18 -41.37
CA VAL A 263 -15.62 -22.62 -41.29
C VAL A 263 -16.42 -22.90 -40.02
N ALA A 264 -17.56 -23.56 -40.20
CA ALA A 264 -18.49 -23.99 -39.18
C ALA A 264 -18.25 -25.46 -38.79
N ASN A 265 -18.53 -25.79 -37.52
CA ASN A 265 -19.10 -27.02 -36.94
C ASN A 265 -18.91 -26.90 -35.41
N GLY A 266 -19.88 -27.02 -34.51
CA GLY A 266 -21.10 -27.83 -34.50
C GLY A 266 -20.96 -28.84 -33.35
N GLY A 267 -21.71 -28.68 -32.25
CA GLY A 267 -21.77 -29.67 -31.16
C GLY A 267 -22.13 -29.09 -29.79
N ALA A 268 -23.41 -29.18 -29.43
CA ALA A 268 -23.99 -28.71 -28.18
C ALA A 268 -23.62 -29.59 -26.97
N ASN A 269 -23.44 -28.98 -25.80
CA ASN A 269 -23.93 -29.58 -24.55
C ASN A 269 -24.30 -28.49 -23.54
N GLY A 270 -25.56 -28.50 -23.12
CA GLY A 270 -26.18 -27.49 -22.28
C GLY A 270 -25.83 -27.67 -20.80
N GLY A 271 -25.28 -26.61 -20.21
CA GLY A 271 -25.39 -26.30 -18.78
C GLY A 271 -25.91 -24.87 -18.69
N LYS A 272 -27.00 -24.65 -17.96
CA LYS A 272 -27.57 -23.31 -17.75
C LYS A 272 -26.49 -22.40 -17.15
N LYS A 273 -25.97 -21.46 -17.93
CA LYS A 273 -25.31 -20.26 -17.39
C LYS A 273 -26.42 -19.41 -16.81
N GLU A 274 -26.42 -19.21 -15.50
CA GLU A 274 -27.16 -18.09 -14.92
C GLU A 274 -26.54 -16.82 -15.48
N GLU A 275 -27.31 -16.15 -16.32
CA GLU A 275 -26.99 -14.86 -16.89
C GLU A 275 -27.08 -13.86 -15.73
N VAL A 276 -25.93 -13.46 -15.19
CA VAL A 276 -25.82 -12.44 -14.14
C VAL A 276 -26.28 -11.13 -14.77
N THR A 277 -27.55 -10.81 -14.57
CA THR A 277 -28.14 -9.54 -14.99
C THR A 277 -27.67 -8.44 -14.05
N TYR A 278 -26.94 -7.49 -14.63
CA TYR A 278 -26.57 -6.21 -14.06
C TYR A 278 -27.80 -5.51 -13.44
N VAL A 279 -27.79 -5.32 -12.12
CA VAL A 279 -28.70 -4.42 -11.41
C VAL A 279 -27.85 -3.32 -10.78
N PRO A 280 -27.76 -2.12 -11.39
CA PRO A 280 -27.07 -1.00 -10.77
C PRO A 280 -27.83 -0.61 -9.51
N HIS A 281 -27.12 -0.50 -8.39
CA HIS A 281 -27.66 0.07 -7.15
C HIS A 281 -28.07 1.52 -7.39
N PRO A 282 -29.35 1.88 -7.23
CA PRO A 282 -29.82 3.20 -7.61
C PRO A 282 -29.80 4.17 -6.42
N GLU A 283 -28.67 4.36 -5.70
CA GLU A 283 -28.56 5.43 -4.68
C GLU A 283 -27.13 5.99 -4.49
N GLN A 284 -26.28 6.04 -5.52
CA GLN A 284 -25.13 6.96 -5.46
C GLN A 284 -25.61 8.36 -5.84
N ARG A 285 -25.82 9.21 -4.83
CA ARG A 285 -26.22 10.62 -5.00
C ARG A 285 -25.27 11.34 -5.97
N VAL A 286 -25.72 11.47 -7.21
CA VAL A 286 -25.19 12.42 -8.20
C VAL A 286 -25.59 13.83 -7.74
N THR A 287 -24.97 14.33 -6.68
CA THR A 287 -25.23 15.70 -6.18
C THR A 287 -23.98 16.57 -6.16
N THR A 288 -22.79 16.01 -6.34
CA THR A 288 -21.51 16.72 -6.18
C THR A 288 -20.67 16.81 -7.47
N GLY A 289 -21.14 16.26 -8.59
CA GLY A 289 -20.40 16.28 -9.87
C GLY A 289 -19.18 15.36 -9.93
N TYR A 290 -19.00 14.47 -8.94
CA TYR A 290 -17.98 13.42 -8.94
C TYR A 290 -18.53 12.13 -8.36
N THR A 291 -17.89 11.00 -8.68
CA THR A 291 -18.18 9.68 -8.10
C THR A 291 -17.01 9.30 -7.19
N PRO A 292 -17.23 8.97 -5.89
CA PRO A 292 -16.13 8.55 -5.02
C PRO A 292 -15.54 7.23 -5.50
N PHE A 293 -14.23 7.11 -5.44
CA PHE A 293 -13.57 5.81 -5.58
C PHE A 293 -13.58 5.16 -4.20
N LEU A 294 -14.14 3.96 -4.07
CA LEU A 294 -14.21 3.27 -2.79
C LEU A 294 -13.04 2.29 -2.61
N CYS A 295 -12.46 2.32 -1.41
CA CYS A 295 -11.51 1.36 -0.89
C CYS A 295 -12.17 0.65 0.30
N LEU A 296 -11.89 -0.64 0.51
CA LEU A 296 -12.29 -1.32 1.74
C LEU A 296 -11.22 -1.19 2.82
N GLY A 297 -11.62 -0.63 3.95
CA GLY A 297 -11.04 -0.96 5.25
C GLY A 297 -11.65 -2.25 5.80
N PHE A 298 -11.06 -2.76 6.89
CA PHE A 298 -11.54 -3.96 7.57
C PHE A 298 -11.47 -3.79 9.08
N VAL A 299 -12.45 -4.35 9.80
CA VAL A 299 -12.36 -4.54 11.25
C VAL A 299 -12.28 -6.04 11.54
N PHE A 300 -11.20 -6.48 12.17
CA PHE A 300 -10.96 -7.88 12.54
C PHE A 300 -11.22 -8.10 14.02
N ASP A 301 -12.02 -9.13 14.33
CA ASP A 301 -12.44 -9.52 15.69
C ASP A 301 -12.89 -8.33 16.54
N ARG A 302 -13.53 -7.34 15.88
CA ARG A 302 -13.99 -6.07 16.47
C ARG A 302 -12.88 -5.20 17.08
N SER A 303 -11.63 -5.66 17.08
CA SER A 303 -10.54 -5.13 17.92
C SER A 303 -9.36 -4.59 17.10
N LEU A 304 -9.23 -4.94 15.82
CA LEU A 304 -8.23 -4.38 14.92
C LEU A 304 -8.91 -3.68 13.75
N VAL A 305 -8.75 -2.36 13.65
CA VAL A 305 -9.25 -1.56 12.54
C VAL A 305 -8.10 -1.34 11.56
N TYR A 306 -8.26 -1.74 10.31
CA TYR A 306 -7.31 -1.56 9.22
C TYR A 306 -7.90 -0.62 8.17
N LEU A 307 -7.29 0.55 8.00
CA LEU A 307 -7.68 1.59 7.05
C LEU A 307 -6.46 1.99 6.23
N SER A 308 -6.20 1.25 5.15
CA SER A 308 -5.23 1.66 4.14
C SER A 308 -5.89 2.49 3.05
N ASP A 309 -5.12 3.39 2.42
CA ASP A 309 -5.50 4.08 1.19
C ASP A 309 -6.89 4.73 1.26
N PHE A 310 -7.02 5.82 2.02
CA PHE A 310 -8.29 6.56 2.11
C PHE A 310 -8.09 8.06 2.32
N SER A 311 -9.05 8.85 1.86
CA SER A 311 -9.11 10.31 2.01
C SER A 311 -10.28 10.80 2.87
N LEU A 312 -11.37 10.03 2.96
CA LEU A 312 -12.56 10.45 3.70
C LEU A 312 -13.35 9.26 4.26
N ILE A 313 -13.90 9.46 5.45
CA ILE A 313 -14.89 8.59 6.09
C ILE A 313 -16.15 9.44 6.34
N THR A 314 -17.25 9.05 5.71
CA THR A 314 -18.56 9.70 5.82
C THR A 314 -19.27 9.31 7.11
N ASP A 315 -20.31 10.05 7.50
CA ASP A 315 -21.06 9.78 8.74
C ASP A 315 -21.67 8.37 8.81
N SER A 316 -22.13 7.83 7.67
CA SER A 316 -22.68 6.46 7.62
C SER A 316 -21.58 5.41 7.80
N GLN A 317 -20.39 5.66 7.25
CA GLN A 317 -19.21 4.79 7.42
C GLN A 317 -18.69 4.86 8.85
N TRP A 318 -18.65 6.05 9.46
CA TRP A 318 -18.37 6.20 10.89
C TRP A 318 -19.35 5.43 11.77
N ALA A 319 -20.66 5.51 11.47
CA ALA A 319 -21.67 4.77 12.22
C ALA A 319 -21.51 3.25 12.06
N LEU A 320 -21.05 2.78 10.89
CA LEU A 320 -20.72 1.36 10.69
C LEU A 320 -19.49 0.96 11.51
N LEU A 321 -18.42 1.76 11.48
CA LEU A 321 -17.22 1.52 12.27
C LEU A 321 -17.52 1.51 13.79
N ASP A 322 -18.30 2.47 14.28
CA ASP A 322 -18.73 2.53 15.69
C ASP A 322 -19.48 1.24 16.09
N ARG A 323 -20.34 0.68 15.22
CA ARG A 323 -21.02 -0.60 15.48
C ARG A 323 -20.06 -1.79 15.42
N ALA A 324 -19.11 -1.77 14.48
CA ALA A 324 -18.15 -2.85 14.29
C ALA A 324 -17.23 -3.00 15.52
N THR A 325 -16.89 -1.89 16.19
CA THR A 325 -15.97 -1.87 17.34
C THR A 325 -16.66 -1.79 18.70
N ALA A 326 -17.99 -1.65 18.77
CA ALA A 326 -18.72 -1.41 20.03
C ALA A 326 -18.50 -2.45 21.15
N HIS A 327 -18.22 -3.70 20.78
CA HIS A 327 -18.11 -4.83 21.70
C HIS A 327 -16.81 -5.63 21.46
N HIS A 328 -15.67 -4.94 21.45
CA HIS A 328 -14.36 -5.56 21.39
C HIS A 328 -13.96 -6.19 22.72
N GLN A 329 -13.21 -7.29 22.65
CA GLN A 329 -12.74 -8.04 23.83
C GLN A 329 -11.23 -7.90 24.05
N LEU A 330 -10.53 -7.36 23.05
CA LEU A 330 -9.10 -7.05 23.09
C LEU A 330 -8.91 -5.53 22.96
N PRO A 331 -7.78 -4.98 23.43
CA PRO A 331 -7.43 -3.57 23.24
C PRO A 331 -7.59 -3.14 21.79
N LEU A 332 -8.42 -2.11 21.56
CA LEU A 332 -8.69 -1.61 20.22
C LEU A 332 -7.38 -1.10 19.60
N THR A 333 -7.01 -1.64 18.45
CA THR A 333 -5.80 -1.29 17.71
C THR A 333 -6.20 -0.72 16.36
N LEU A 334 -5.55 0.35 15.96
CA LEU A 334 -5.75 0.98 14.65
C LEU A 334 -4.51 0.82 13.80
N ILE A 335 -4.69 0.48 12.54
CA ILE A 335 -3.69 0.60 11.49
C ILE A 335 -4.26 1.59 10.47
N VAL A 336 -3.60 2.72 10.25
CA VAL A 336 -4.15 3.84 9.49
C VAL A 336 -3.16 4.37 8.47
N ASP A 337 -3.67 4.72 7.29
CA ASP A 337 -2.95 5.45 6.25
C ASP A 337 -2.44 6.80 6.78
N ALA A 338 -1.22 7.17 6.39
CA ALA A 338 -0.70 8.53 6.45
C ALA A 338 0.36 8.70 5.36
N LEU A 339 -0.06 9.24 4.22
CA LEU A 339 0.79 9.34 3.05
C LEU A 339 1.93 10.34 3.26
N TRP A 340 1.59 11.55 3.74
CA TRP A 340 2.52 12.64 3.95
C TRP A 340 2.47 13.15 5.39
N PRO A 341 3.60 13.64 5.94
CA PRO A 341 3.61 14.24 7.26
C PRO A 341 2.70 15.47 7.40
N VAL A 342 2.58 16.28 6.34
CA VAL A 342 1.86 17.58 6.40
C VAL A 342 1.11 17.93 5.12
N ARG A 343 1.37 17.22 4.02
CA ARG A 343 0.86 17.60 2.70
C ARG A 343 -0.50 16.92 2.47
N PRO A 344 -1.58 17.67 2.22
CA PRO A 344 -2.85 17.09 1.84
C PRO A 344 -2.75 16.33 0.52
N HIS A 345 -3.56 15.28 0.36
CA HIS A 345 -3.60 14.50 -0.85
C HIS A 345 -5.06 14.16 -1.23
N THR A 346 -5.33 14.03 -2.53
CA THR A 346 -6.71 13.86 -3.01
C THR A 346 -7.31 12.50 -2.65
N SER A 347 -6.47 11.49 -2.46
CA SER A 347 -6.89 10.11 -2.23
C SER A 347 -6.35 9.52 -0.92
N HIS A 348 -5.54 10.29 -0.17
CA HIS A 348 -4.90 9.81 1.04
C HIS A 348 -4.97 10.88 2.13
N VAL A 349 -5.01 10.44 3.38
CA VAL A 349 -4.84 11.31 4.54
C VAL A 349 -3.36 11.57 4.83
N SER A 350 -3.08 12.74 5.38
CA SER A 350 -1.81 13.12 5.99
C SER A 350 -1.73 12.66 7.45
N PHE A 351 -0.56 12.76 8.08
CA PHE A 351 -0.39 12.40 9.50
C PHE A 351 -1.37 13.14 10.44
N PRO A 352 -1.57 14.47 10.34
CA PRO A 352 -2.56 15.17 11.15
C PRO A 352 -4.01 14.69 10.97
N GLU A 353 -4.40 14.39 9.72
CA GLU A 353 -5.73 13.86 9.40
C GLU A 353 -5.89 12.44 9.99
N ALA A 354 -4.86 11.60 9.87
CA ALA A 354 -4.81 10.29 10.51
C ALA A 354 -4.91 10.37 12.04
N MET A 355 -4.31 11.38 12.68
CA MET A 355 -4.45 11.59 14.12
C MET A 355 -5.85 12.05 14.52
N SER A 356 -6.57 12.77 13.66
CA SER A 356 -7.98 13.08 13.89
C SER A 356 -8.86 11.82 13.81
N VAL A 357 -8.55 10.90 12.90
CA VAL A 357 -9.18 9.57 12.84
C VAL A 357 -8.89 8.77 14.11
N ALA A 358 -7.63 8.74 14.55
CA ALA A 358 -7.22 8.06 15.78
C ALA A 358 -7.91 8.65 17.02
N GLU A 359 -8.00 9.99 17.14
CA GLU A 359 -8.71 10.66 18.23
C GLU A 359 -10.21 10.30 18.27
N ARG A 360 -10.84 10.11 17.10
CA ARG A 360 -12.26 9.70 17.03
C ARG A 360 -12.48 8.24 17.44
N ILE A 361 -11.57 7.34 17.05
CA ILE A 361 -11.64 5.90 17.32
C ILE A 361 -11.19 5.58 18.75
N LYS A 362 -10.22 6.33 19.26
CA LYS A 362 -9.56 6.15 20.56
C LYS A 362 -8.94 4.76 20.78
N PRO A 363 -8.09 4.26 19.87
CA PRO A 363 -7.42 2.98 20.07
C PRO A 363 -6.45 3.03 21.27
N VAL A 364 -5.96 1.88 21.72
CA VAL A 364 -4.83 1.83 22.67
C VAL A 364 -3.51 2.02 21.92
N HIS A 365 -3.44 1.53 20.68
CA HIS A 365 -2.26 1.63 19.83
C HIS A 365 -2.66 1.94 18.37
N THR A 366 -1.96 2.87 17.74
CA THR A 366 -2.10 3.24 16.33
C THR A 366 -0.79 2.98 15.57
N TRP A 367 -0.87 2.10 14.58
CA TRP A 367 0.19 1.87 13.59
C TRP A 367 -0.04 2.74 12.36
N VAL A 368 0.94 3.55 11.99
CA VAL A 368 0.89 4.35 10.77
C VAL A 368 1.48 3.57 9.60
N LEU A 369 0.76 3.52 8.48
CA LEU A 369 1.17 2.89 7.23
C LEU A 369 1.00 3.85 6.04
N GLY A 370 1.35 3.43 4.83
CA GLY A 370 1.14 4.22 3.60
C GLY A 370 2.20 5.31 3.39
N MET A 371 3.27 5.27 4.18
CA MET A 371 4.25 6.35 4.29
C MET A 371 5.08 6.55 3.00
N THR A 372 5.13 7.79 2.52
CA THR A 372 5.97 8.23 1.40
C THR A 372 7.49 8.09 1.65
N HIS A 373 8.28 8.04 0.57
CA HIS A 373 9.72 7.81 0.63
C HIS A 373 10.58 8.94 1.26
N PRO A 374 10.30 10.25 1.13
CA PRO A 374 11.21 11.30 1.60
C PRO A 374 11.35 11.39 3.12
N THR A 375 10.36 10.91 3.88
CA THR A 375 10.35 10.97 5.34
C THR A 375 10.86 9.65 5.90
N THR A 376 11.92 9.73 6.69
CA THR A 376 12.55 8.55 7.30
C THR A 376 11.65 7.94 8.37
N HIS A 377 11.81 6.65 8.63
CA HIS A 377 11.08 5.95 9.68
C HIS A 377 11.26 6.62 11.05
N GLU A 378 12.48 7.06 11.38
CA GLU A 378 12.74 7.78 12.64
C GLU A 378 11.94 9.09 12.72
N GLN A 379 11.85 9.87 11.63
CA GLN A 379 11.00 11.07 11.60
C GLN A 379 9.52 10.75 11.83
N TRP A 380 9.01 9.64 11.28
CA TRP A 380 7.66 9.18 11.58
C TRP A 380 7.49 8.78 13.04
N ALA A 381 8.48 8.10 13.62
CA ALA A 381 8.47 7.68 15.02
C ALA A 381 8.51 8.89 15.96
N ARG A 382 9.29 9.92 15.62
CA ARG A 382 9.32 11.23 16.30
C ARG A 382 7.97 11.92 16.26
N MET A 383 7.28 11.93 15.11
CA MET A 383 5.91 12.46 15.01
C MET A 383 4.96 11.71 15.96
N GLY A 384 5.02 10.38 15.98
CA GLY A 384 4.25 9.55 16.89
C GLY A 384 4.52 9.85 18.37
N ARG A 385 5.80 9.94 18.78
CA ARG A 385 6.16 10.30 20.16
C ARG A 385 5.74 11.72 20.55
N SER A 386 5.77 12.65 19.60
CA SER A 386 5.30 14.03 19.84
C SER A 386 3.81 14.12 20.21
N VAL A 387 2.98 13.16 19.76
CA VAL A 387 1.56 13.04 20.13
C VAL A 387 1.40 12.86 21.64
N LYS A 388 2.34 12.16 22.29
CA LYS A 388 2.38 12.01 23.76
C LYS A 388 3.05 13.17 24.49
N GLY A 389 3.44 14.23 23.78
CA GLY A 389 4.16 15.37 24.35
C GLY A 389 5.58 15.05 24.81
N VAL A 390 6.19 14.00 24.26
CA VAL A 390 7.60 13.68 24.51
C VAL A 390 8.44 14.71 23.75
N GLU A 391 9.19 15.53 24.49
CA GLU A 391 10.18 16.45 23.93
C GLU A 391 11.56 15.77 23.90
N GLU A 392 12.23 15.82 22.76
CA GLU A 392 13.53 15.20 22.57
C GLU A 392 14.51 16.15 21.87
N GLU A 393 15.81 15.89 22.01
CA GLU A 393 16.83 16.63 21.28
C GLU A 393 16.87 16.17 19.82
N ASP A 394 16.19 16.94 18.97
CA ASP A 394 16.09 16.64 17.55
C ASP A 394 17.03 17.49 16.69
N ASP A 395 17.40 16.95 15.53
CA ASP A 395 18.06 17.72 14.48
C ASP A 395 17.11 18.81 13.91
N ILE A 396 17.68 19.79 13.20
CA ILE A 396 16.92 20.95 12.72
C ILE A 396 15.79 20.54 11.75
N THR A 397 16.00 19.51 10.91
CA THR A 397 14.97 19.05 9.98
C THR A 397 13.79 18.43 10.71
N THR A 398 14.06 17.60 11.70
CA THR A 398 13.03 16.95 12.51
C THR A 398 12.25 17.98 13.33
N LYS A 399 12.93 18.97 13.93
CA LYS A 399 12.27 20.09 14.64
C LYS A 399 11.33 20.88 13.73
N GLU A 400 11.77 21.25 12.54
CA GLU A 400 10.95 22.01 11.60
C GLU A 400 9.78 21.18 11.06
N LEU A 401 9.98 19.88 10.84
CA LEU A 401 8.91 18.95 10.48
C LEU A 401 7.83 18.89 11.57
N LEU A 402 8.24 18.64 12.82
CA LEU A 402 7.32 18.59 13.96
C LEU A 402 6.56 19.91 14.13
N ARG A 403 7.24 21.05 13.99
CA ARG A 403 6.58 22.36 14.02
C ARG A 403 5.48 22.46 12.95
N LYS A 404 5.78 22.09 11.70
CA LYS A 404 4.78 22.12 10.60
C LYS A 404 3.61 21.17 10.85
N VAL A 405 3.87 20.00 11.44
CA VAL A 405 2.82 19.04 11.83
C VAL A 405 1.89 19.67 12.86
N TRP A 406 2.45 20.21 13.95
CA TRP A 406 1.65 20.80 15.02
C TRP A 406 0.98 22.14 14.65
N ASP A 407 1.50 22.84 13.65
CA ASP A 407 0.88 24.04 13.06
C ASP A 407 -0.25 23.73 12.06
N SER A 408 -0.49 22.45 11.71
CA SER A 408 -1.57 22.06 10.81
C SER A 408 -2.95 22.44 11.38
N TYR A 409 -3.97 22.46 10.52
CA TYR A 409 -5.32 22.78 10.96
C TYR A 409 -5.85 21.75 11.98
N GLU A 410 -5.65 20.47 11.69
CA GLU A 410 -6.09 19.33 12.48
C GLU A 410 -5.41 19.33 13.85
N MET A 411 -4.08 19.50 13.89
CA MET A 411 -3.34 19.52 15.16
C MET A 411 -3.67 20.75 16.00
N ARG A 412 -3.89 21.93 15.40
CA ARG A 412 -4.34 23.11 16.19
C ARG A 412 -5.76 22.96 16.72
N THR A 413 -6.62 22.24 16.00
CA THR A 413 -8.03 22.07 16.37
C THR A 413 -8.23 20.95 17.38
N ASN A 414 -7.51 19.83 17.21
CA ASN A 414 -7.70 18.60 17.97
C ASN A 414 -6.50 18.21 18.83
N GLY A 415 -5.38 18.94 18.78
CA GLY A 415 -4.12 18.56 19.42
C GLY A 415 -4.22 18.28 20.92
N ASP A 416 -5.01 19.08 21.66
CA ASP A 416 -5.24 18.85 23.08
C ASP A 416 -6.00 17.53 23.33
N LYS A 417 -6.99 17.22 22.48
CA LYS A 417 -7.74 15.95 22.57
C LYS A 417 -6.85 14.77 22.20
N ILE A 418 -6.04 14.92 21.15
CA ILE A 418 -5.07 13.93 20.69
C ILE A 418 -4.07 13.60 21.81
N ARG A 419 -3.51 14.63 22.47
CA ARG A 419 -2.62 14.45 23.63
C ARG A 419 -3.32 13.78 24.81
N HIS A 420 -4.58 14.15 25.07
CA HIS A 420 -5.35 13.62 26.19
C HIS A 420 -5.83 12.18 25.99
N TRP A 421 -6.06 11.75 24.74
CA TRP A 421 -6.46 10.38 24.41
C TRP A 421 -5.41 9.35 24.87
N GLY A 422 -4.12 9.67 24.73
CA GLY A 422 -3.03 8.93 25.38
C GLY A 422 -2.63 7.58 24.74
N GLY A 423 -3.23 7.19 23.61
CA GLY A 423 -2.81 5.99 22.88
C GLY A 423 -1.42 6.10 22.27
N ASP A 424 -0.78 4.96 22.05
CA ASP A 424 0.51 4.87 21.35
C ASP A 424 0.35 5.12 19.85
N VAL A 425 1.33 5.80 19.25
CA VAL A 425 1.38 6.06 17.81
C VAL A 425 2.77 5.73 17.31
N GLU A 426 2.89 4.72 16.45
CA GLU A 426 4.16 4.26 15.92
C GLU A 426 4.05 4.00 14.40
N PRO A 427 5.08 4.33 13.60
CA PRO A 427 5.12 3.87 12.22
C PRO A 427 5.34 2.36 12.15
N ALA A 428 4.53 1.68 11.33
CA ALA A 428 4.77 0.28 11.01
C ALA A 428 6.00 0.13 10.09
N TRP A 429 6.61 -1.05 10.09
CA TRP A 429 7.70 -1.37 9.17
C TRP A 429 7.58 -2.80 8.63
N ASP A 430 8.09 -2.99 7.43
CA ASP A 430 8.15 -4.28 6.73
C ASP A 430 8.86 -5.35 7.58
N GLY A 431 8.15 -6.40 8.00
CA GLY A 431 8.72 -7.44 8.86
C GLY A 431 8.24 -7.39 10.31
N LEU A 432 7.56 -6.30 10.72
CA LEU A 432 6.98 -6.13 12.06
C LEU A 432 5.88 -7.17 12.29
N GLY A 433 5.96 -7.89 13.40
CA GLY A 433 4.89 -8.75 13.89
C GLY A 433 4.31 -8.21 15.20
N VAL A 434 3.00 -8.28 15.36
CA VAL A 434 2.27 -7.74 16.52
C VAL A 434 1.31 -8.81 17.04
N THR A 435 1.22 -8.92 18.36
CA THR A 435 0.20 -9.68 19.08
C THR A 435 -0.63 -8.73 19.92
N VAL A 436 -1.95 -8.86 19.83
CA VAL A 436 -2.90 -8.17 20.70
C VAL A 436 -3.58 -9.22 21.56
N ASP A 437 -3.44 -9.08 22.87
CA ASP A 437 -4.07 -9.96 23.86
C ASP A 437 -4.71 -9.12 24.97
N GLN A 438 -5.09 -9.75 26.08
CA GLN A 438 -5.75 -9.04 27.19
C GLN A 438 -4.79 -8.14 27.99
N GLU A 439 -3.48 -8.34 27.87
CA GLU A 439 -2.45 -7.55 28.55
C GLU A 439 -2.09 -6.29 27.76
N GLY A 440 -2.22 -6.32 26.43
CA GLY A 440 -1.97 -5.15 25.60
C GLY A 440 -1.71 -5.45 24.13
N VAL A 441 -0.96 -4.52 23.53
CA VAL A 441 -0.44 -4.62 22.16
C VAL A 441 1.07 -4.78 22.26
N HIS A 442 1.60 -5.87 21.71
CA HIS A 442 2.99 -6.26 21.87
C HIS A 442 3.64 -6.55 20.52
N GLU A 443 4.85 -6.04 20.30
CA GLU A 443 5.68 -6.52 19.20
C GLU A 443 6.12 -7.98 19.47
N MET A 444 6.04 -8.83 18.46
CA MET A 444 6.53 -10.21 18.53
C MET A 444 8.05 -10.25 18.61
N PRO A 445 8.66 -11.19 19.36
CA PRO A 445 10.11 -11.29 19.43
C PRO A 445 10.76 -11.56 18.06
N LEU A 446 12.00 -11.07 17.88
CA LEU A 446 12.84 -11.38 16.72
C LEU A 446 12.93 -12.91 16.52
N GLY A 447 12.65 -13.38 15.30
CA GLY A 447 12.68 -14.80 14.95
C GLY A 447 11.49 -15.61 15.46
N GLN A 448 10.55 -14.97 16.15
CA GLN A 448 9.27 -15.56 16.59
C GLN A 448 8.07 -14.88 15.92
N GLY A 449 8.25 -14.39 14.69
CA GLY A 449 7.21 -13.70 13.94
C GLY A 449 7.46 -12.21 13.67
N SER A 450 8.50 -11.61 14.26
CA SER A 450 9.07 -10.32 13.81
C SER A 450 10.46 -10.55 13.19
N ALA A 451 10.83 -9.74 12.20
CA ALA A 451 12.14 -9.80 11.54
C ALA A 451 13.25 -9.05 12.30
N GLY A 452 12.94 -8.41 13.43
CA GLY A 452 13.82 -7.50 14.19
C GLY A 452 14.01 -6.18 13.45
N GLY A 453 13.55 -5.08 14.04
CA GLY A 453 13.64 -3.75 13.41
C GLY A 453 15.05 -3.16 13.51
N TRP A 454 15.57 -2.62 12.40
CA TRP A 454 16.87 -1.94 12.34
C TRP A 454 16.73 -0.53 11.75
N ASP A 455 17.35 0.46 12.39
CA ASP A 455 17.35 1.88 12.00
C ASP A 455 18.77 2.38 11.62
N ILE A 456 18.84 3.59 11.06
CA ILE A 456 20.08 4.33 10.75
C ILE A 456 20.61 5.06 11.98
#